data_AF-A0A661KPX1-F1
#
_entry.id   AF-A0A661KPX1-F1
#
_cell.length_a   1.000
_cell.length_b   1.000
_cell.length_c   1.000
_cell.angle_alpha   90.00
_cell.angle_beta   90.00
_cell.angle_gamma   90.00
#
_symmetry.space_group_name_H-M   'P 1'
#
loop_
_entity.id
_entity.type
_entity.pdbx_description
1 polymer ?
#
loop_
_entity_poly.entity_id
_entity_poly.type
_entity_poly.pdbx_seq_one_letter_code
_entity_poly.pdbx_strand_id
1 'polypeptide(L)'
;MSDNAGGSHRHHHNHHHEHSHSHGEMSVRDKLEKLLDHWQHHNEDHAKSFEEWEKKAREEGLVDVAKALAKAVALTREINTELSEALEKIKSK
;
A
#
# COMPACT_ATOMS: atom_id res chain seq x y z
N MET A 1 -8.45 -28.85 -47.63
CA MET A 1 -7.03 -28.74 -47.24
C MET A 1 -7.02 -28.03 -45.90
N SER A 2 -6.72 -28.79 -44.85
CA SER A 2 -6.32 -28.34 -43.51
C SER A 2 -5.24 -27.24 -43.64
N ASP A 3 -5.12 -26.26 -42.75
CA ASP A 3 -4.57 -26.48 -41.41
C ASP A 3 -4.98 -25.36 -40.44
N ASN A 4 -5.68 -25.75 -39.38
CA ASN A 4 -5.80 -25.02 -38.14
C ASN A 4 -4.61 -25.43 -37.26
N ALA A 5 -3.56 -24.60 -37.23
CA ALA A 5 -2.40 -24.85 -36.38
C ALA A 5 -2.77 -24.55 -34.92
N GLY A 6 -3.18 -25.61 -34.24
CA GLY A 6 -3.44 -25.65 -32.81
C GLY A 6 -2.18 -25.43 -31.98
N GLY A 7 -2.41 -24.95 -30.76
CA GLY A 7 -1.40 -24.46 -29.84
C GLY A 7 -0.41 -25.50 -29.31
N SER A 8 0.70 -24.98 -28.81
CA SER A 8 1.54 -25.61 -27.81
C SER A 8 2.37 -24.55 -27.10
N HIS A 9 1.74 -23.79 -26.22
CA HIS A 9 2.47 -23.00 -25.22
C HIS A 9 2.89 -23.94 -24.08
N ARG A 10 4.12 -24.45 -24.18
CA ARG A 10 4.82 -25.11 -23.08
C ARG A 10 5.19 -24.07 -22.03
N HIS A 11 4.42 -23.98 -20.95
CA HIS A 11 4.85 -23.29 -19.74
C HIS A 11 5.63 -24.27 -18.86
N HIS A 12 6.96 -24.23 -18.98
CA HIS A 12 7.85 -24.98 -18.10
C HIS A 12 8.76 -23.98 -17.37
N HIS A 13 8.31 -23.52 -16.21
CA HIS A 13 9.17 -22.81 -15.27
C HIS A 13 8.98 -23.40 -13.88
N ASN A 14 9.57 -24.59 -13.69
CA ASN A 14 9.89 -25.10 -12.37
C ASN A 14 11.16 -24.36 -11.89
N HIS A 15 10.98 -23.21 -11.25
CA HIS A 15 12.04 -22.59 -10.45
C HIS A 15 11.71 -22.84 -8.98
N HIS A 16 12.11 -24.01 -8.49
CA HIS A 16 12.24 -24.25 -7.06
C HIS A 16 13.50 -23.50 -6.59
N HIS A 17 13.34 -22.23 -6.30
CA HIS A 17 14.32 -21.50 -5.52
C HIS A 17 14.01 -21.74 -4.04
N GLU A 18 14.65 -22.76 -3.46
CA GLU A 18 14.88 -22.77 -2.01
C GLU A 18 15.78 -21.58 -1.69
N HIS A 19 15.17 -20.41 -1.47
CA HIS A 19 15.84 -19.37 -0.74
C HIS A 19 15.74 -19.71 0.75
N SER A 20 16.76 -20.41 1.24
CA SER A 20 17.17 -20.30 2.64
C SER A 20 17.60 -18.84 2.87
N HIS A 21 16.62 -17.97 3.09
CA HIS A 21 16.89 -16.68 3.69
C HIS A 21 17.21 -16.96 5.15
N SER A 22 18.50 -17.04 5.46
CA SER A 22 19.02 -16.72 6.78
C SER A 22 18.74 -15.23 7.05
N HIS A 23 17.46 -14.90 7.26
CA HIS A 23 17.06 -13.62 7.79
C HIS A 23 17.47 -13.65 9.26
N GLY A 24 18.60 -13.00 9.57
CA GLY A 24 18.88 -12.62 10.95
C GLY A 24 17.62 -11.99 11.52
N GLU A 25 17.13 -12.56 12.62
CA GLU A 25 15.87 -12.21 13.22
C GLU A 25 15.90 -10.72 13.57
N MET A 26 15.12 -9.90 12.86
CA MET A 26 15.06 -8.47 13.14
C MET A 26 14.46 -8.27 14.53
N SER A 27 15.05 -7.36 15.32
CA SER A 27 14.45 -7.01 16.60
C SER A 27 13.06 -6.40 16.37
N VAL A 28 12.20 -6.49 17.40
CA VAL A 28 10.87 -5.86 17.35
C VAL A 28 10.99 -4.37 17.04
N ARG A 29 12.03 -3.71 17.56
CA ARG A 29 12.32 -2.30 17.29
C ARG A 29 12.58 -2.06 15.80
N ASP A 30 13.54 -2.77 15.21
CA ASP A 30 13.90 -2.59 13.79
C ASP A 30 12.71 -2.88 12.87
N LYS A 31 11.88 -3.87 13.26
CA LYS A 31 10.67 -4.21 12.51
C LYS A 31 9.63 -3.11 12.59
N LEU A 32 9.41 -2.52 13.78
CA LEU A 32 8.48 -1.41 13.95
C LEU A 32 8.92 -0.16 13.19
N GLU A 33 10.21 0.18 13.18
CA GLU A 33 10.70 1.32 12.40
C GLU A 33 10.35 1.20 10.92
N LYS A 34 10.61 0.03 10.31
CA LYS A 34 10.28 -0.22 8.89
C LYS A 34 8.78 -0.23 8.63
N LEU A 35 7.99 -0.79 9.55
CA LEU A 35 6.53 -0.85 9.38
C LEU A 35 5.89 0.53 9.49
N LEU A 36 6.30 1.35 10.45
CA LEU A 36 5.78 2.70 10.63
C LEU A 36 6.06 3.58 9.41
N ASP A 37 7.30 3.54 8.88
CA ASP A 37 7.68 4.24 7.65
C ASP A 37 6.84 3.76 6.44
N HIS A 38 6.72 2.44 6.28
CA HIS A 38 5.93 1.85 5.20
C HIS A 38 4.44 2.24 5.27
N TRP A 39 3.83 2.19 6.46
CA TRP A 39 2.44 2.56 6.64
C TRP A 39 2.19 4.05 6.40
N GLN A 40 3.12 4.93 6.79
CA GLN A 40 3.01 6.36 6.49
C GLN A 40 2.96 6.61 4.98
N HIS A 41 3.86 5.97 4.22
CA HIS A 41 3.88 6.09 2.77
C HIS A 41 2.58 5.57 2.13
N HIS A 42 2.14 4.38 2.55
CA HIS A 42 0.91 3.78 2.02
C HIS A 42 -0.35 4.59 2.33
N ASN A 43 -0.43 5.16 3.53
CA ASN A 43 -1.51 6.05 3.92
C ASN A 43 -1.53 7.34 3.08
N GLU A 44 -0.37 7.90 2.74
CA GLU A 44 -0.30 9.07 1.86
C GLU A 44 -0.80 8.75 0.45
N ASP A 45 -0.47 7.57 -0.08
CA ASP A 45 -1.01 7.10 -1.37
C ASP A 45 -2.54 6.93 -1.32
N HIS A 46 -3.06 6.37 -0.23
CA HIS A 46 -4.51 6.30 0.00
C HIS A 46 -5.15 7.68 0.10
N ALA A 47 -4.56 8.61 0.85
CA ALA A 47 -5.08 9.97 0.99
C ALA A 47 -5.16 10.68 -0.38
N LYS A 48 -4.12 10.59 -1.21
CA LYS A 48 -4.13 11.14 -2.58
C LYS A 48 -5.22 10.50 -3.44
N SER A 49 -5.35 9.18 -3.41
CA SER A 49 -6.41 8.49 -4.16
C SER A 49 -7.80 8.92 -3.71
N PHE A 50 -8.03 9.07 -2.41
CA PHE A 50 -9.30 9.55 -1.87
C PHE A 50 -9.57 11.00 -2.28
N GLU A 51 -8.56 11.88 -2.29
CA GLU A 51 -8.70 13.27 -2.78
C GLU A 51 -9.06 13.32 -4.28
N GLU A 52 -8.47 12.47 -5.11
CA GLU A 52 -8.80 12.39 -6.53
C GLU A 52 -10.27 11.99 -6.76
N TRP A 53 -10.74 11.00 -6.00
CA TRP A 53 -12.13 10.55 -6.10
C TRP A 53 -13.12 11.51 -5.44
N GLU A 54 -12.69 12.22 -4.39
CA GLU A 54 -13.47 13.28 -3.77
C GLU A 54 -13.79 14.38 -4.79
N LYS A 55 -12.79 14.81 -5.58
CA LYS A 55 -12.96 15.80 -6.64
C LYS A 55 -13.93 15.32 -7.71
N LYS A 56 -13.75 14.10 -8.22
CA LYS A 56 -14.66 13.48 -9.20
C LYS A 56 -16.10 13.39 -8.66
N ALA A 57 -16.26 13.00 -7.39
CA ALA A 57 -17.58 12.93 -6.76
C ALA A 57 -18.25 14.31 -6.66
N ARG A 58 -17.48 15.39 -6.44
CA ARG A 58 -18.02 16.76 -6.48
C ARG A 58 -18.47 17.16 -7.88
N GLU A 59 -17.68 16.85 -8.90
CA GLU A 59 -17.98 17.14 -10.30
C GLU A 59 -19.28 16.45 -10.75
N GLU A 60 -19.52 15.23 -10.28
CA GLU A 60 -20.74 14.45 -10.54
C GLU A 60 -21.94 14.81 -9.63
N GLY A 61 -21.80 15.83 -8.77
CA GLY A 61 -22.86 16.25 -7.85
C GLY A 61 -23.15 15.28 -6.69
N LEU A 62 -22.28 14.29 -6.46
CA LEU A 62 -22.36 13.32 -5.35
C LEU A 62 -21.83 13.93 -4.05
N VAL A 63 -22.47 15.00 -3.59
CA VAL A 63 -21.98 15.87 -2.50
C VAL A 63 -21.69 15.11 -1.20
N ASP A 64 -22.56 14.19 -0.80
CA ASP A 64 -22.35 13.46 0.47
C ASP A 64 -21.26 12.40 0.38
N VAL A 65 -21.05 11.82 -0.80
CA VAL A 65 -19.90 10.92 -1.06
C VAL A 65 -18.60 11.70 -1.01
N ALA A 66 -18.55 12.87 -1.65
CA ALA A 66 -17.39 13.76 -1.59
C ALA A 66 -17.05 14.17 -0.14
N LYS A 67 -18.05 14.51 0.67
CA LYS A 67 -17.83 14.82 2.10
C LYS A 67 -17.24 13.63 2.87
N ALA A 68 -17.72 12.41 2.61
CA ALA A 68 -17.20 11.22 3.26
C ALA A 68 -15.74 10.94 2.86
N LEU A 69 -15.41 11.10 1.57
CA LEU A 69 -14.03 10.96 1.07
C LEU A 69 -13.11 12.05 1.64
N ALA A 70 -13.55 13.30 1.71
CA ALA A 70 -12.79 14.38 2.35
C ALA A 70 -12.49 14.07 3.82
N LYS A 71 -13.47 13.51 4.55
CA LYS A 71 -13.25 13.06 5.94
C LYS A 71 -12.25 11.90 6.01
N ALA A 72 -12.30 10.95 5.07
CA ALA A 72 -11.34 9.85 5.02
C ALA A 72 -9.91 10.36 4.79
N VAL A 73 -9.71 11.33 3.89
CA VAL A 73 -8.42 12.00 3.67
C VAL A 73 -7.87 12.59 4.98
N ALA A 74 -8.71 13.35 5.70
CA ALA A 74 -8.30 14.00 6.94
C ALA A 74 -7.88 12.98 8.01
N LEU A 75 -8.69 11.93 8.22
CA LEU A 75 -8.40 10.87 9.18
C LEU A 75 -7.14 10.09 8.81
N THR A 76 -6.92 9.78 7.53
CA THR A 76 -5.70 9.09 7.08
C THR A 76 -4.44 9.92 7.34
N ARG A 77 -4.52 11.24 7.17
CA ARG A 77 -3.41 12.15 7.50
C ARG A 77 -3.18 12.26 9.01
N GLU A 78 -4.25 12.24 9.82
CA GLU A 78 -4.14 12.20 11.28
C GLU A 78 -3.46 10.91 11.76
N ILE A 79 -3.79 9.76 11.14
CA ILE A 79 -3.06 8.50 11.40
C ILE A 79 -1.57 8.68 11.11
N ASN A 80 -1.18 9.35 10.02
CA ASN A 80 0.23 9.61 9.72
C ASN A 80 0.93 10.49 10.77
N THR A 81 0.23 11.44 11.39
CA THR A 81 0.76 12.20 12.52
C THR A 81 1.09 11.28 13.69
N GLU A 82 0.16 10.40 14.09
CA GLU A 82 0.36 9.43 15.18
C GLU A 82 1.50 8.44 14.87
N LEU A 83 1.57 7.94 13.63
CA LEU A 83 2.64 7.04 13.21
C LEU A 83 4.01 7.74 13.21
N SER A 84 4.04 9.03 12.88
CA SER A 84 5.28 9.84 12.92
C SER A 84 5.76 10.01 14.35
N GLU A 85 4.86 10.34 15.28
CA GLU A 85 5.21 10.40 16.70
C GLU A 85 5.72 9.07 17.24
N ALA A 86 5.08 7.95 16.85
CA ALA A 86 5.52 6.62 17.25
C ALA A 86 6.94 6.32 16.75
N LEU A 87 7.25 6.70 15.50
CA LEU A 87 8.57 6.51 14.91
C LEU A 87 9.63 7.35 15.63
N GLU A 88 9.33 8.61 15.94
CA GLU A 88 10.25 9.47 16.69
C GLU A 88 10.53 8.94 18.10
N LYS A 89 9.52 8.41 18.81
CA LYS A 89 9.68 7.78 20.14
C LYS A 89 10.58 6.53 20.10
N ILE A 90 10.69 5.87 18.94
CA ILE A 90 11.61 4.75 18.74
C ILE A 90 13.04 5.27 18.49
N LYS A 91 13.19 6.28 17.63
CA LYS A 91 14.51 6.86 17.27
C LYS A 91 15.15 7.66 18.41
N SER A 92 14.35 8.24 19.30
CA SER A 92 14.83 9.09 20.41
C SER A 92 15.32 8.31 21.64
N LYS A 93 15.39 6.97 21.57
CA LYS A 93 15.83 6.09 22.67
C LYS A 93 17.06 5.30 22.29
#